data_AF-A0A6J6KJK2-F1
#
_entry.id   AF-A0A6J6KJK2-F1
#
_cell.length_a   1.000
_cell.length_b   1.000
_cell.length_c   1.000
_cell.angle_alpha   90.00
_cell.angle_beta   90.00
_cell.angle_gamma   90.00
#
_symmetry.space_group_name_H-M   'P 1'
#
loop_
_entity.id
_entity.type
_entity.pdbx_description
1 polymer ?
#
loop_
_entity_poly.entity_id
_entity_poly.type
_entity_poly.pdbx_seq_one_letter_code
_entity_poly.pdbx_strand_id
1 'polypeptide(L)'
;MIPGLYGPPSEIIGPIRGKEGFTDVGGALRVLSPDGPASVTITVVRPGQSDITTTLELEGGQVGDLSLDELGSGDYGLVLESSAPIVAGVRNSVGTDARTDTSWVGSSYAIEGDTVIAVPAIGEIRLSVVNPGQTDVQISLDGSSSTVPAGGILARPLSGGTSSLSSDGPVYAVLSFRGDSVIGNLQVLPAPKLQDPVAMTVR
;
A
#
# COMPACT_ATOMS: atom_id res chain seq x y z
N MET A 1 -2.05 8.23 0.24
CA MET A 1 -1.16 7.34 -0.54
C MET A 1 -1.27 5.90 -0.02
N ILE A 2 -1.51 4.91 -0.89
CA ILE A 2 -1.64 3.48 -0.54
C ILE A 2 -0.66 2.64 -1.40
N PRO A 3 0.54 2.26 -0.89
CA PRO A 3 1.58 1.57 -1.68
C PRO A 3 1.40 0.05 -1.86
N GLY A 4 0.59 -0.59 -1.03
CA GLY A 4 0.64 -2.04 -0.80
C GLY A 4 -0.41 -2.87 -1.54
N LEU A 5 -0.80 -2.44 -2.75
CA LEU A 5 -1.76 -3.20 -3.57
C LEU A 5 -1.05 -4.34 -4.30
N TYR A 6 -1.64 -5.53 -4.21
CA TYR A 6 -1.20 -6.74 -4.90
C TYR A 6 -2.32 -7.31 -5.76
N GLY A 7 -2.08 -7.36 -7.07
CA GLY A 7 -2.89 -8.14 -8.00
C GLY A 7 -2.36 -9.58 -8.03
N PRO A 8 -3.07 -10.57 -7.45
CA PRO A 8 -2.64 -11.96 -7.55
C PRO A 8 -2.71 -12.48 -8.99
N PRO A 9 -1.74 -13.31 -9.41
CA PRO A 9 -1.85 -14.06 -10.65
C PRO A 9 -3.17 -14.85 -10.77
N SER A 10 -3.61 -15.07 -12.01
CA SER A 10 -4.87 -15.75 -12.30
C SER A 10 -4.94 -17.18 -11.77
N GLU A 11 -3.81 -17.85 -11.65
CA GLU A 11 -3.68 -19.20 -11.08
C GLU A 11 -3.96 -19.24 -9.58
N ILE A 12 -3.75 -18.13 -8.87
CA ILE A 12 -4.08 -18.02 -7.45
C ILE A 12 -5.57 -17.80 -7.32
N ILE A 13 -6.09 -16.66 -7.78
CA ILE A 13 -7.47 -16.22 -7.47
C ILE A 13 -8.53 -16.68 -8.50
N GLY A 14 -8.11 -17.02 -9.72
CA GLY A 14 -9.01 -17.39 -10.82
C GLY A 14 -9.91 -18.59 -10.54
N PRO A 15 -9.45 -19.67 -9.87
CA PRO A 15 -10.28 -20.84 -9.57
C PRO A 15 -11.56 -20.54 -8.77
N ILE A 16 -11.56 -19.45 -8.00
CA ILE A 16 -12.69 -19.08 -7.13
C ILE A 16 -13.53 -17.93 -7.66
N ARG A 17 -13.02 -17.07 -8.55
CA ARG A 17 -13.73 -15.86 -9.04
C ARG A 17 -15.10 -16.13 -9.67
N GLY A 18 -15.28 -17.29 -10.28
CA GLY A 18 -16.55 -17.70 -10.92
C GLY A 18 -17.51 -18.46 -10.02
N LYS A 19 -17.16 -18.69 -8.75
CA LYS A 19 -17.96 -19.50 -7.82
C LYS A 19 -18.97 -18.63 -7.08
N GLU A 20 -20.11 -19.24 -6.75
CA GLU A 20 -21.12 -18.60 -5.92
C GLU A 20 -20.51 -18.15 -4.58
N GLY A 21 -20.77 -16.90 -4.19
CA GLY A 21 -20.22 -16.30 -2.97
C GLY A 21 -18.84 -15.65 -3.11
N PHE A 22 -18.21 -15.68 -4.30
CA PHE A 22 -16.89 -15.09 -4.56
C PHE A 22 -16.89 -14.00 -5.63
N THR A 23 -18.06 -13.48 -5.99
CA THR A 23 -18.20 -12.43 -7.02
C THR A 23 -17.48 -11.14 -6.66
N ASP A 24 -17.21 -10.91 -5.38
CA ASP A 24 -16.47 -9.76 -4.87
C ASP A 24 -15.08 -10.15 -4.34
N VAL A 25 -14.51 -11.29 -4.71
CA VAL A 25 -13.15 -11.65 -4.23
C VAL A 25 -12.06 -10.77 -4.86
N GLY A 26 -12.39 -10.03 -5.92
CA GLY A 26 -11.48 -9.11 -6.60
C GLY A 26 -10.98 -7.96 -5.72
N GLY A 27 -9.83 -7.41 -6.14
CA GLY A 27 -9.26 -6.23 -5.51
C GLY A 27 -10.19 -5.04 -5.69
N ALA A 28 -10.35 -4.24 -4.64
CA ALA A 28 -11.23 -3.07 -4.67
C ALA A 28 -10.64 -1.91 -3.87
N LEU A 29 -10.64 -0.71 -4.46
CA LEU A 29 -10.44 0.52 -3.72
C LEU A 29 -11.81 0.97 -3.18
N ARG A 30 -11.90 1.11 -1.87
CA ARG A 30 -13.05 1.70 -1.19
C ARG A 30 -12.69 3.09 -0.70
N VAL A 31 -13.55 4.08 -0.99
CA VAL A 31 -13.38 5.47 -0.56
C VAL A 31 -14.67 5.95 0.10
N LEU A 32 -14.55 6.54 1.28
CA LEU A 32 -15.61 7.20 2.02
C LEU A 32 -15.37 8.71 1.98
N SER A 33 -16.39 9.47 1.60
CA SER A 33 -16.46 10.90 1.90
C SER A 33 -17.37 11.11 3.12
N PRO A 34 -16.82 11.46 4.29
CA PRO A 34 -17.60 11.47 5.53
C PRO A 34 -18.62 12.61 5.60
N ASP A 35 -18.22 13.83 5.22
CA ASP A 35 -18.98 15.04 5.59
C ASP A 35 -19.62 15.78 4.40
N GLY A 36 -18.93 15.87 3.27
CA GLY A 36 -19.35 16.68 2.12
C GLY A 36 -18.97 16.06 0.78
N PRO A 37 -19.33 16.70 -0.34
CA PRO A 37 -18.97 16.18 -1.65
C PRO A 37 -17.44 16.20 -1.85
N ALA A 38 -16.92 15.15 -2.49
CA ALA A 38 -15.49 14.98 -2.78
C ALA A 38 -15.31 14.49 -4.23
N SER A 39 -14.48 15.23 -4.99
CA SER A 39 -13.92 14.76 -6.25
C SER A 39 -12.55 14.17 -5.96
N VAL A 40 -12.39 12.87 -6.20
CA VAL A 40 -11.17 12.12 -5.92
C VAL A 40 -10.52 11.71 -7.22
N THR A 41 -9.31 12.20 -7.49
CA THR A 41 -8.44 11.71 -8.57
C THR A 41 -7.60 10.56 -8.04
N ILE A 42 -7.69 9.41 -8.70
CA ILE A 42 -6.97 8.19 -8.36
C ILE A 42 -5.95 7.91 -9.45
N THR A 43 -4.67 7.91 -9.09
CA THR A 43 -3.56 7.52 -9.97
C THR A 43 -2.99 6.19 -9.49
N VAL A 44 -3.03 5.19 -10.37
CA VAL A 44 -2.40 3.88 -10.19
C VAL A 44 -0.97 3.95 -10.71
N VAL A 45 0.00 3.82 -9.81
CA VAL A 45 1.43 3.80 -10.13
C VAL A 45 1.94 2.36 -10.15
N ARG A 46 2.80 2.05 -11.13
CA ARG A 46 3.25 0.68 -11.41
C ARG A 46 4.75 0.63 -11.70
N PRO A 47 5.47 -0.41 -11.22
CA PRO A 47 6.90 -0.52 -11.51
C PRO A 47 7.16 -0.60 -13.02
N GLY A 48 7.83 0.41 -13.57
CA GLY A 48 8.27 0.44 -14.98
C GLY A 48 7.14 0.55 -16.02
N GLN A 49 5.92 0.91 -15.62
CA GLN A 49 4.78 1.09 -16.53
C GLN A 49 4.19 2.49 -16.39
N SER A 50 3.48 2.95 -17.43
CA SER A 50 2.75 4.22 -17.38
C SER A 50 1.62 4.19 -16.35
N ASP A 51 1.31 5.34 -15.79
CA ASP A 51 0.23 5.48 -14.82
C ASP A 51 -1.15 5.34 -15.46
N ILE A 52 -2.13 4.92 -14.67
CA ILE A 52 -3.55 4.95 -15.02
C ILE A 52 -4.25 5.92 -14.08
N THR A 53 -5.04 6.84 -14.63
CA THR A 53 -5.77 7.83 -13.83
C THR A 53 -7.26 7.70 -14.07
N THR A 54 -8.03 7.79 -12.99
CA THR A 54 -9.50 7.84 -13.02
C THR A 54 -10.00 8.81 -11.94
N THR A 55 -11.27 9.18 -12.00
CA THR A 55 -11.91 10.09 -11.04
C THR A 55 -13.14 9.42 -10.44
N LEU A 56 -13.33 9.63 -9.14
CA LEU A 56 -14.50 9.19 -8.39
C LEU A 56 -15.16 10.41 -7.73
N GLU A 57 -16.43 10.63 -8.05
CA GLU A 57 -17.25 11.67 -7.44
C GLU A 57 -18.11 11.06 -6.33
N LEU A 58 -18.07 11.66 -5.15
CA LEU A 58 -18.81 11.22 -3.96
C LEU A 58 -19.59 12.38 -3.36
N GLU A 59 -20.80 12.09 -2.87
CA GLU A 59 -21.55 12.96 -1.97
C GLU A 59 -21.13 12.76 -0.51
N GLY A 60 -21.53 13.68 0.38
CA GLY A 60 -21.30 13.54 1.82
C GLY A 60 -21.98 12.29 2.40
N GLY A 61 -21.26 11.51 3.19
CA GLY A 61 -21.69 10.23 3.75
C GLY A 61 -21.65 9.06 2.76
N GLN A 62 -21.20 9.28 1.52
CA GLN A 62 -21.17 8.24 0.49
C GLN A 62 -19.88 7.39 0.57
N VAL A 63 -20.05 6.09 0.34
CA VAL A 63 -18.95 5.16 0.03
C VAL A 63 -19.00 4.84 -1.46
N GLY A 64 -17.85 4.96 -2.13
CA GLY A 64 -17.65 4.46 -3.49
C GLY A 64 -16.64 3.33 -3.53
N ASP A 65 -16.86 2.38 -4.43
CA ASP A 65 -15.98 1.26 -4.69
C ASP A 65 -15.51 1.29 -6.15
N LEU A 66 -14.20 1.16 -6.37
CA LEU A 66 -13.60 0.99 -7.68
C LEU A 66 -12.98 -0.41 -7.76
N SER A 67 -13.43 -1.21 -8.74
CA SER A 67 -12.81 -2.49 -9.02
C SER A 67 -11.40 -2.31 -9.57
N LEU A 68 -10.47 -3.14 -9.10
CA LEU A 68 -9.06 -3.12 -9.49
C LEU A 68 -8.69 -4.35 -10.32
N ASP A 69 -9.67 -5.18 -10.69
CA ASP A 69 -9.44 -6.45 -11.38
C ASP A 69 -8.81 -6.31 -12.77
N GLU A 70 -9.06 -5.19 -13.45
CA GLU A 70 -8.52 -4.92 -14.79
C GLU A 70 -7.05 -4.50 -14.77
N LEU A 71 -6.45 -4.28 -13.59
CA LEU A 71 -5.03 -3.88 -13.48
C LEU A 71 -4.06 -5.02 -13.79
N GLY A 72 -4.54 -6.27 -13.81
CA GLY A 72 -3.72 -7.47 -13.96
C GLY A 72 -3.01 -7.89 -12.67
N SER A 73 -1.96 -8.69 -12.80
CA SER A 73 -1.15 -9.14 -11.67
C SER A 73 0.09 -8.28 -11.47
N GLY A 74 0.50 -8.10 -10.21
CA GLY A 74 1.70 -7.33 -9.86
C GLY A 74 1.57 -6.51 -8.59
N ASP A 75 2.55 -5.62 -8.41
CA ASP A 75 2.66 -4.67 -7.31
C ASP A 75 2.24 -3.27 -7.79
N TYR A 76 1.38 -2.59 -7.03
CA TYR A 76 0.79 -1.32 -7.42
C TYR A 76 0.75 -0.36 -6.22
N GLY A 77 0.84 0.94 -6.51
CA GLY A 77 0.53 2.00 -5.55
C GLY A 77 -0.66 2.83 -6.04
N LEU A 78 -1.40 3.42 -5.10
CA LEU A 78 -2.47 4.37 -5.39
C LEU A 78 -2.19 5.73 -4.76
N VAL A 79 -2.02 6.74 -5.61
CA VAL A 79 -2.01 8.15 -5.22
C VAL A 79 -3.45 8.66 -5.33
N LEU A 80 -3.99 9.16 -4.22
CA LEU A 80 -5.34 9.71 -4.16
C LEU A 80 -5.23 11.19 -3.82
N GLU A 81 -5.71 12.04 -4.72
CA GLU A 81 -5.83 13.48 -4.53
C GLU A 81 -7.32 13.82 -4.46
N SER A 82 -7.74 14.56 -3.44
CA SER A 82 -9.15 14.81 -3.19
C SER A 82 -9.41 16.27 -2.90
N SER A 83 -10.54 16.79 -3.38
CA SER A 83 -11.01 18.15 -3.11
C SER A 83 -11.48 18.34 -1.65
N ALA A 84 -11.76 17.26 -0.93
CA ALA A 84 -12.22 17.25 0.46
C ALA A 84 -11.64 16.05 1.24
N PRO A 85 -11.68 16.05 2.60
CA PRO A 85 -11.23 14.92 3.40
C PRO A 85 -11.94 13.62 3.03
N ILE A 86 -11.19 12.52 2.89
CA ILE A 86 -11.70 11.19 2.58
C ILE A 86 -11.02 10.13 3.45
N VAL A 87 -11.65 8.97 3.57
CA VAL A 87 -11.05 7.74 4.12
C VAL A 87 -10.97 6.72 3.01
N ALA A 88 -9.80 6.13 2.78
CA ALA A 88 -9.61 5.15 1.71
C ALA A 88 -8.89 3.90 2.19
N GLY A 89 -9.27 2.76 1.63
CA GLY A 89 -8.62 1.47 1.86
C GLY A 89 -8.74 0.58 0.64
N VAL A 90 -7.72 -0.24 0.41
CA VAL A 90 -7.72 -1.21 -0.68
C VAL A 90 -7.86 -2.60 -0.11
N ARG A 91 -8.84 -3.35 -0.61
CA ARG A 91 -8.96 -4.77 -0.37
C ARG A 91 -8.05 -5.53 -1.32
N ASN A 92 -7.24 -6.41 -0.76
CA ASN A 92 -6.48 -7.42 -1.47
C ASN A 92 -6.95 -8.79 -1.02
N SER A 93 -7.06 -9.73 -1.95
CA SER A 93 -7.48 -11.09 -1.64
C SER A 93 -6.61 -12.09 -2.37
N VAL A 94 -6.42 -13.24 -1.75
CA VAL A 94 -5.81 -14.44 -2.36
C VAL A 94 -6.66 -15.62 -1.96
N GLY A 95 -6.54 -16.72 -2.68
CA GLY A 95 -7.20 -17.94 -2.23
C GLY A 95 -7.33 -18.97 -3.31
N THR A 96 -7.43 -20.22 -2.88
CA THR A 96 -7.73 -21.38 -3.69
C THR A 96 -9.13 -21.88 -3.39
N ASP A 97 -9.53 -22.96 -4.05
CA ASP A 97 -10.79 -23.67 -3.80
C ASP A 97 -11.00 -24.08 -2.34
N ALA A 98 -9.91 -24.29 -1.58
CA ALA A 98 -9.97 -24.74 -0.20
C ALA A 98 -9.98 -23.60 0.82
N ARG A 99 -9.40 -22.44 0.48
CA ARG A 99 -9.19 -21.35 1.43
C ARG A 99 -8.99 -20.02 0.73
N THR A 100 -9.65 -18.99 1.25
CA THR A 100 -9.43 -17.59 0.89
C THR A 100 -8.91 -16.79 2.07
N ASP A 101 -8.16 -15.74 1.77
CA ASP A 101 -7.70 -14.75 2.74
C ASP A 101 -7.82 -13.36 2.14
N THR A 102 -7.99 -12.35 3.00
CA THR A 102 -8.23 -10.97 2.57
C THR A 102 -7.60 -9.99 3.55
N SER A 103 -6.92 -9.00 3.00
CA SER A 103 -6.28 -7.92 3.73
C SER A 103 -6.78 -6.57 3.24
N TRP A 104 -6.99 -5.64 4.17
CA TRP A 104 -7.26 -4.24 3.88
C TRP A 104 -6.02 -3.41 4.17
N VAL A 105 -5.53 -2.69 3.17
CA VAL A 105 -4.41 -1.75 3.30
C VAL A 105 -4.93 -0.32 3.21
N GLY A 106 -4.65 0.46 4.26
CA GLY A 106 -5.01 1.88 4.33
C GLY A 106 -3.89 2.80 3.84
N SER A 107 -4.09 4.10 4.04
CA SER A 107 -3.06 5.11 3.82
C SER A 107 -1.81 4.84 4.65
N SER A 108 -0.66 5.10 4.06
CA SER A 108 0.64 5.02 4.72
C SER A 108 1.13 6.39 5.18
N TYR A 109 2.09 6.36 6.10
CA TYR A 109 2.78 7.56 6.60
C TYR A 109 3.91 7.96 5.65
N ALA A 110 4.19 9.26 5.59
CA ALA A 110 5.42 9.73 4.96
C ALA A 110 6.63 9.29 5.81
N ILE A 111 7.63 8.73 5.15
CA ILE A 111 8.90 8.29 5.70
C ILE A 111 9.98 9.18 5.09
N GLU A 112 10.78 9.79 5.94
CA GLU A 112 11.95 10.58 5.58
C GLU A 112 13.02 10.33 6.65
N GLY A 113 14.27 10.17 6.24
CA GLY A 113 15.34 9.69 7.12
C GLY A 113 15.21 8.21 7.45
N ASP A 114 15.78 7.82 8.60
CA ASP A 114 15.92 6.43 8.99
C ASP A 114 14.66 5.86 9.67
N THR A 115 14.33 4.61 9.35
CA THR A 115 13.35 3.79 10.06
C THR A 115 13.75 2.31 10.06
N VAL A 116 13.13 1.54 10.93
CA VAL A 116 13.34 0.10 11.09
C VAL A 116 12.00 -0.61 10.89
N ILE A 117 12.03 -1.71 10.14
CA ILE A 117 10.87 -2.51 9.78
C ILE A 117 11.02 -3.89 10.42
N ALA A 118 10.00 -4.29 11.18
CA ALA A 118 9.86 -5.68 11.62
C ALA A 118 9.22 -6.50 10.50
N VAL A 119 9.94 -7.50 9.99
CA VAL A 119 9.56 -8.29 8.82
C VAL A 119 9.15 -9.69 9.26
N PRO A 120 7.89 -10.10 9.07
CA PRO A 120 7.46 -11.45 9.43
C PRO A 120 8.08 -12.48 8.49
N ALA A 121 8.37 -13.67 9.01
CA ALA A 121 8.88 -14.80 8.21
C ALA A 121 7.71 -15.65 7.68
N ILE A 122 6.86 -15.07 6.82
CA ILE A 122 5.65 -15.74 6.28
C ILE A 122 5.45 -15.45 4.80
N GLY A 123 5.36 -16.50 3.98
CA GLY A 123 5.13 -16.36 2.54
C GLY A 123 6.22 -15.56 1.81
N GLU A 124 5.85 -14.98 0.67
CA GLU A 124 6.64 -13.99 -0.03
C GLU A 124 6.45 -12.62 0.63
N ILE A 125 7.54 -11.94 0.96
CA ILE A 125 7.51 -10.59 1.53
C ILE A 125 7.93 -9.55 0.48
N ARG A 126 7.16 -8.47 0.36
CA ARG A 126 7.51 -7.32 -0.47
C ARG A 126 7.38 -6.01 0.30
N LEU A 127 8.41 -5.18 0.21
CA LEU A 127 8.35 -3.77 0.57
C LEU A 127 8.02 -2.97 -0.69
N SER A 128 6.88 -2.30 -0.69
CA SER A 128 6.50 -1.33 -1.73
C SER A 128 6.77 0.08 -1.23
N VAL A 129 7.49 0.87 -2.02
CA VAL A 129 7.87 2.25 -1.72
C VAL A 129 7.44 3.14 -2.88
N VAL A 130 6.60 4.13 -2.60
CA VAL A 130 6.07 5.08 -3.60
C VAL A 130 6.62 6.47 -3.32
N ASN A 131 7.01 7.14 -4.40
CA ASN A 131 7.39 8.55 -4.43
C ASN A 131 6.35 9.31 -5.26
N PRO A 132 5.39 10.02 -4.63
CA PRO A 132 4.42 10.83 -5.36
C PRO A 132 4.99 12.19 -5.81
N GLY A 133 6.25 12.49 -5.48
CA GLY A 133 6.90 13.76 -5.79
C GLY A 133 7.31 13.88 -7.25
N GLN A 134 7.77 15.08 -7.61
CA GLN A 134 8.20 15.41 -8.99
C GLN A 134 9.70 15.19 -9.23
N THR A 135 10.44 14.78 -8.20
CA THR A 135 11.87 14.49 -8.27
C THR A 135 12.13 13.09 -7.75
N ASP A 136 13.12 12.42 -8.34
CA ASP A 136 13.60 11.14 -7.86
C ASP A 136 14.05 11.23 -6.39
N VAL A 137 13.78 10.17 -5.63
CA VAL A 137 14.18 10.05 -4.21
C VAL A 137 15.14 8.86 -4.08
N GLN A 138 16.24 9.05 -3.37
CA GLN A 138 17.13 7.95 -3.01
C GLN A 138 16.62 7.29 -1.73
N ILE A 139 16.64 5.96 -1.76
CA ILE A 139 16.43 5.14 -0.57
C ILE A 139 17.63 4.23 -0.35
N SER A 140 17.87 3.86 0.89
CA SER A 140 18.80 2.79 1.28
C SER A 140 18.01 1.73 2.04
N LEU A 141 18.00 0.51 1.51
CA LEU A 141 17.36 -0.65 2.14
C LEU A 141 18.46 -1.63 2.55
N ASP A 142 18.63 -1.85 3.84
CA ASP A 142 19.70 -2.70 4.40
C ASP A 142 21.10 -2.32 3.87
N GLY A 143 21.34 -1.01 3.72
CA GLY A 143 22.59 -0.45 3.20
C GLY A 143 22.73 -0.46 1.67
N SER A 144 21.76 -1.03 0.95
CA SER A 144 21.74 -1.04 -0.51
C SER A 144 20.92 0.13 -1.05
N SER A 145 21.57 1.03 -1.79
CA SER A 145 20.90 2.19 -2.38
C SER A 145 20.05 1.83 -3.61
N SER A 146 18.94 2.54 -3.79
CA SER A 146 18.08 2.47 -4.97
C SER A 146 17.36 3.80 -5.17
N THR A 147 17.06 4.12 -6.42
CA THR A 147 16.23 5.28 -6.76
C THR A 147 14.76 4.88 -6.81
N VAL A 148 13.89 5.66 -6.18
CA VAL A 148 12.44 5.64 -6.42
C VAL A 148 12.11 6.79 -7.36
N PRO A 149 11.74 6.52 -8.63
CA PRO A 149 11.48 7.56 -9.61
C PRO A 149 10.40 8.54 -9.16
N ALA A 150 10.46 9.79 -9.63
CA ALA A 150 9.38 10.76 -9.50
C ALA A 150 8.05 10.16 -10.00
N GLY A 151 6.97 10.33 -9.22
CA GLY A 151 5.66 9.72 -9.48
C GLY A 151 5.65 8.19 -9.46
N GLY A 152 6.74 7.54 -9.08
CA GLY A 152 6.97 6.12 -9.29
C GLY A 152 6.82 5.26 -8.04
N ILE A 153 6.96 3.96 -8.26
CA ILE A 153 6.97 2.92 -7.22
C ILE A 153 8.14 1.96 -7.43
N LEU A 154 8.73 1.54 -6.32
CA LEU A 154 9.69 0.46 -6.25
C LEU A 154 9.14 -0.66 -5.35
N ALA A 155 9.20 -1.90 -5.82
CA ALA A 155 8.85 -3.09 -5.03
C ALA A 155 10.09 -3.97 -4.84
N ARG A 156 10.44 -4.28 -3.58
CA ARG A 156 11.65 -5.05 -3.23
C ARG A 156 11.29 -6.28 -2.39
N PRO A 157 11.85 -7.46 -2.70
CA PRO A 157 11.73 -8.61 -1.81
C PRO A 157 12.49 -8.35 -0.51
N LEU A 158 11.94 -8.85 0.61
CA LEU A 158 12.60 -8.86 1.91
C LEU A 158 12.60 -10.26 2.51
N SER A 159 13.56 -10.49 3.40
CA SER A 159 13.60 -11.70 4.22
C SER A 159 13.03 -11.41 5.61
N GLY A 160 12.46 -12.42 6.27
CA GLY A 160 11.99 -12.28 7.65
C GLY A 160 13.12 -11.86 8.60
N GLY A 161 12.78 -11.05 9.61
CA GLY A 161 13.73 -10.46 10.55
C GLY A 161 13.52 -8.96 10.71
N THR A 162 14.61 -8.21 10.66
CA THR A 162 14.61 -6.75 10.77
C THR A 162 15.29 -6.17 9.54
N SER A 163 14.65 -5.18 8.91
CA SER A 163 15.25 -4.40 7.82
C SER A 163 15.33 -2.92 8.20
N SER A 164 16.37 -2.24 7.75
CA SER A 164 16.50 -0.79 7.83
C SER A 164 16.12 -0.14 6.51
N LEU A 165 15.37 0.96 6.59
CA LEU A 165 15.03 1.81 5.45
C LEU A 165 15.46 3.24 5.78
N SER A 166 16.21 3.87 4.89
CA SER A 166 16.53 5.30 4.94
C SER A 166 16.08 5.96 3.66
N SER A 167 15.60 7.20 3.71
CA SER A 167 15.24 7.98 2.52
C SER A 167 15.70 9.42 2.64
N ASP A 168 16.21 9.99 1.54
CA ASP A 168 16.64 11.39 1.45
C ASP A 168 15.51 12.37 1.08
N GLY A 169 14.28 11.87 0.97
CA GLY A 169 13.08 12.65 0.73
C GLY A 169 11.82 11.90 1.19
N PRO A 170 10.63 12.50 1.08
CA PRO A 170 9.40 11.89 1.53
C PRO A 170 8.98 10.72 0.62
N VAL A 171 8.94 9.51 1.17
CA VAL A 171 8.38 8.31 0.52
C VAL A 171 7.29 7.67 1.36
N TYR A 172 6.48 6.82 0.74
CA TYR A 172 5.36 6.14 1.37
C TYR A 172 5.55 4.64 1.21
N ALA A 173 5.61 3.91 2.32
CA ALA A 173 5.98 2.50 2.30
C ALA A 173 5.00 1.61 3.04
N VAL A 174 4.76 0.42 2.49
CA VAL A 174 3.99 -0.66 3.11
C VAL A 174 4.70 -1.97 2.86
N LEU A 175 4.74 -2.81 3.89
CA LEU A 175 5.16 -4.19 3.77
C LEU A 175 3.93 -5.06 3.44
N SER A 176 4.05 -5.95 2.48
CA SER A 176 3.05 -6.99 2.20
C SER A 176 3.68 -8.37 2.39
N PHE A 177 2.89 -9.30 2.91
CA PHE A 177 3.21 -10.71 2.93
C PHE A 177 2.11 -11.48 2.21
N ARG A 178 2.49 -12.39 1.31
CA ARG A 178 1.55 -13.04 0.39
C ARG A 178 1.94 -14.45 0.01
N GLY A 179 0.94 -15.26 -0.30
CA GLY A 179 1.04 -16.59 -0.87
C GLY A 179 -0.34 -17.04 -1.36
N ASP A 180 -0.48 -18.31 -1.74
CA ASP A 180 -1.71 -18.80 -2.38
C ASP A 180 -2.97 -18.67 -1.51
N SER A 181 -2.81 -18.66 -0.19
CA SER A 181 -3.93 -18.62 0.78
C SER A 181 -3.64 -17.78 2.02
N VAL A 182 -2.63 -16.91 1.94
CA VAL A 182 -2.29 -15.95 3.01
C VAL A 182 -1.98 -14.60 2.40
N ILE A 183 -2.60 -13.54 2.92
CA ILE A 183 -2.26 -12.17 2.54
C ILE A 183 -2.37 -11.24 3.73
N GLY A 184 -1.45 -10.30 3.82
CA GLY A 184 -1.52 -9.24 4.81
C GLY A 184 -0.58 -8.10 4.51
N ASN A 185 -0.82 -6.99 5.21
CA ASN A 185 -0.05 -5.77 5.07
C ASN A 185 0.35 -5.26 6.47
N LEU A 186 1.57 -4.72 6.57
CA LEU A 186 2.06 -4.01 7.74
C LEU A 186 2.49 -2.61 7.33
N GLN A 187 2.08 -1.62 8.13
CA GLN A 187 2.49 -0.24 7.91
C GLN A 187 3.97 -0.07 8.24
N VAL A 188 4.69 0.63 7.37
CA VAL A 188 6.00 1.18 7.74
C VAL A 188 5.74 2.48 8.47
N LEU A 189 6.31 2.62 9.67
CA LEU A 189 6.12 3.79 10.51
C LEU A 189 7.38 4.68 10.43
N PRO A 190 7.24 6.01 10.44
CA PRO A 190 8.40 6.88 10.57
C PRO A 190 9.04 6.70 11.95
N ALA A 191 10.33 6.96 12.06
CA ALA A 191 10.96 7.02 13.38
C ALA A 191 10.26 8.09 14.24
N PRO A 192 9.97 7.79 15.52
CA PRO A 192 9.42 8.79 16.41
C PRO A 192 10.40 9.96 16.53
N LYS A 193 9.87 11.18 16.65
CA LYS A 193 10.70 12.34 16.97
C LYS A 193 11.43 12.08 18.29
N LEU A 194 12.70 12.49 18.35
CA LEU A 194 13.47 12.52 19.60
C LEU A 194 12.65 13.23 20.67
N GLN A 195 12.47 12.57 21.82
CA GLN A 195 11.79 13.14 22.96
C GLN A 195 12.80 13.88 23.84
N ASP A 196 12.42 15.05 24.33
CA ASP A 196 13.21 15.76 25.34
C ASP A 196 13.31 14.92 26.62
N PRO A 197 14.45 14.96 27.35
CA PRO A 197 14.59 14.24 28.60
C PRO A 197 13.52 14.66 29.62
N VAL A 198 12.88 13.69 30.26
CA VAL A 198 11.98 13.93 31.40
C VAL A 198 12.79 13.91 32.68
N ALA A 199 12.92 15.07 33.34
CA ALA A 199 13.54 15.16 34.66
C ALA A 199 12.56 14.71 35.75
N MET A 200 12.89 13.62 36.46
CA MET A 200 12.15 13.18 37.64
C MET A 200 12.85 13.72 38.90
N THR A 201 12.12 14.40 39.78
CA THR A 201 12.59 14.71 41.13
C THR A 201 11.81 13.87 42.13
N VAL A 202 12.50 12.98 42.84
CA VAL A 202 11.91 12.26 43.98
C VAL A 202 11.77 13.24 45.13
N ARG A 203 10.57 13.32 45.72
CA ARG A 203 10.30 14.08 46.95
C ARG A 203 10.33 13.15 48.15
#